data_AF-A0A7X3IJ14-F1
#
_entry.id   AF-A0A7X3IJ14-F1
#
_cell.length_a   1.000
_cell.length_b   1.000
_cell.length_c   1.000
_cell.angle_alpha   90.00
_cell.angle_beta   90.00
_cell.angle_gamma   90.00
#
_symmetry.space_group_name_H-M   'P 1'
#
loop_
_entity.id
_entity.type
_entity.pdbx_description
1 polymer ?
#
loop_
_entity_poly.entity_id
_entity_poly.type
_entity_poly.pdbx_seq_one_letter_code
_entity_poly.pdbx_strand_id
1 'polypeptide(L)'
;MYQKPNCECGSDLVFTQEYFYREQFKISNEGHRVEKRLRKTVEDKYILEEYLRCPDCTTRYEFDYDNQGRIVLVGEIIGHLNGSDNVNTVKT
;
A
#
# COMPACT_ATOMS: atom_id res chain seq x y z
N MET A 1 -28.87 9.76 -4.54
CA MET A 1 -27.70 10.67 -4.49
C MET A 1 -26.57 9.89 -3.84
N TYR A 2 -25.36 9.94 -4.37
CA TYR A 2 -24.21 9.26 -3.76
C TYR A 2 -23.73 10.05 -2.54
N GLN A 3 -23.47 9.34 -1.43
CA GLN A 3 -22.89 9.93 -0.22
C GLN A 3 -21.44 9.51 -0.12
N LYS A 4 -20.55 10.49 -0.09
CA LYS A 4 -19.11 10.25 -0.03
C LYS A 4 -18.76 9.69 1.36
N PRO A 5 -17.89 8.66 1.46
CA PRO A 5 -17.45 8.15 2.74
C PRO A 5 -16.72 9.22 3.56
N ASN A 6 -17.05 9.31 4.85
CA ASN A 6 -16.43 10.22 5.79
C ASN A 6 -15.75 9.43 6.91
N CYS A 7 -14.65 9.99 7.41
CA CYS A 7 -14.02 9.54 8.63
C CYS A 7 -14.85 9.96 9.85
N GLU A 8 -14.68 9.28 10.98
CA GLU A 8 -15.30 9.68 12.26
C GLU A 8 -14.92 11.11 12.69
N CYS A 9 -13.75 11.62 12.27
CA CYS A 9 -13.33 12.99 12.53
C CYS A 9 -14.06 14.06 11.68
N GLY A 10 -14.94 13.64 10.75
CA GLY A 10 -15.75 14.51 9.90
C GLY A 10 -15.16 14.78 8.52
N SER A 11 -13.92 14.40 8.26
CA SER A 11 -13.25 14.66 6.97
C SER A 11 -13.65 13.64 5.90
N ASP A 12 -13.68 14.08 4.65
CA ASP A 12 -13.87 13.20 3.50
C ASP A 12 -12.72 12.20 3.40
N LEU A 13 -13.05 10.93 3.21
CA LEU A 13 -12.04 9.90 2.90
C LEU A 13 -11.56 10.05 1.46
N VAL A 14 -10.28 9.79 1.25
CA VAL A 14 -9.64 9.82 -0.07
C VAL A 14 -9.21 8.43 -0.50
N PHE A 15 -9.48 8.08 -1.76
CA PHE A 15 -8.95 6.86 -2.36
C PHE A 15 -7.43 6.99 -2.50
N THR A 16 -6.73 6.00 -1.94
CA THR A 16 -5.27 5.98 -1.87
C THR A 16 -4.76 4.70 -2.49
N GLN A 17 -3.79 4.83 -3.38
CA GLN A 17 -3.04 3.71 -3.95
C GLN A 17 -1.59 3.84 -3.51
N GLU A 18 -1.08 2.81 -2.85
CA GLU A 18 0.34 2.66 -2.59
C GLU A 18 0.98 1.81 -3.67
N TYR A 19 2.20 2.19 -4.05
CA TYR A 19 2.91 1.54 -5.15
C TYR A 19 4.26 1.00 -4.68
N PHE A 20 4.59 -0.21 -5.13
CA PHE A 20 5.96 -0.70 -5.12
C PHE A 20 6.61 -0.45 -6.48
N TYR A 21 7.86 -0.02 -6.48
CA TYR A 21 8.65 0.14 -7.69
C TYR A 21 9.85 -0.81 -7.69
N ARG A 22 10.11 -1.43 -8.83
CA ARG A 22 11.30 -2.26 -9.03
C ARG A 22 12.41 -1.42 -9.68
N GLU A 23 13.60 -1.43 -9.07
CA GLU A 23 14.81 -0.89 -9.70
C GLU A 23 15.84 -2.00 -9.90
N GLN A 24 16.43 -2.05 -11.09
CA GLN A 24 17.46 -3.02 -11.44
C GLN A 24 18.74 -2.29 -11.85
N PHE A 25 19.88 -2.73 -11.33
CA PHE A 25 21.20 -2.15 -11.57
C PHE A 25 22.17 -3.22 -12.08
N LYS A 26 23.13 -2.81 -12.92
CA LYS A 26 24.25 -3.69 -13.28
C LYS A 26 25.25 -3.79 -12.13
N ILE A 27 25.95 -4.92 -12.09
CA ILE A 27 27.12 -5.12 -11.25
C ILE A 27 28.36 -5.01 -12.16
N SER A 28 29.38 -4.26 -11.74
CA SER A 28 30.65 -4.15 -12.45
C SER A 28 31.47 -5.44 -12.31
N ASN A 29 32.51 -5.60 -13.13
CA ASN A 29 33.44 -6.73 -13.00
C ASN A 29 34.21 -6.73 -11.66
N GLU A 30 34.26 -5.58 -10.99
CA GLU A 30 34.86 -5.39 -9.66
C GLU A 30 33.83 -5.61 -8.53
N GLY A 31 32.58 -5.96 -8.84
CA GLY A 31 31.52 -6.23 -7.86
C GLY A 31 30.77 -5.00 -7.36
N HIS A 32 31.01 -3.82 -7.93
CA HIS A 32 30.32 -2.59 -7.52
C HIS A 32 28.99 -2.39 -8.24
N ARG A 33 28.01 -1.77 -7.56
CA ARG A 33 26.75 -1.35 -8.20
C ARG A 33 27.03 -0.22 -9.19
N VAL A 34 26.66 -0.42 -10.45
CA VAL A 34 26.72 0.62 -11.49
C VAL A 34 25.45 1.46 -11.41
N GLU A 35 25.59 2.80 -11.37
CA GLU A 35 24.44 3.72 -11.26
C GLU A 35 23.47 3.64 -12.44
N LYS A 36 23.94 3.16 -13.60
CA LYS A 36 23.11 2.96 -14.78
C LYS A 36 22.06 1.87 -14.54
N ARG A 37 20.80 2.31 -14.49
CA ARG A 37 19.62 1.44 -14.36
C ARG A 37 19.45 0.57 -15.61
N LEU A 38 19.07 -0.69 -15.42
CA LEU A 38 18.94 -1.68 -16.49
C LEU A 38 17.70 -1.48 -17.36
N ARG A 39 16.62 -0.89 -16.82
CA ARG A 39 15.42 -0.41 -17.51
C ARG A 39 14.55 0.39 -16.53
N LYS A 40 13.69 1.27 -17.05
CA LYS A 40 12.48 1.77 -16.40
C LYS A 40 11.35 1.45 -17.36
N THR A 41 10.56 0.41 -17.11
CA THR A 41 9.28 0.26 -17.84
C THR A 41 8.14 0.67 -16.92
N VAL A 42 6.99 1.04 -17.50
CA VAL A 42 5.75 1.27 -16.72
C VAL A 42 5.37 0.00 -15.95
N GLU A 43 5.79 -1.16 -16.43
CA GLU A 43 5.63 -2.48 -15.81
C GLU A 43 6.44 -2.67 -14.52
N ASP A 44 7.37 -1.78 -14.19
CA ASP A 44 8.11 -1.83 -12.92
C ASP A 44 7.36 -1.13 -11.76
N LYS A 45 6.16 -0.59 -12.01
CA LYS A 45 5.27 0.02 -11.02
C LYS A 45 4.08 -0.90 -10.75
N TYR A 46 3.97 -1.40 -9.53
CA TYR A 46 2.90 -2.31 -9.10
C TYR A 46 2.08 -1.64 -7.99
N ILE A 47 0.75 -1.76 -8.05
CA ILE A 47 -0.12 -1.38 -6.93
C ILE A 47 0.14 -2.39 -5.82
N LEU A 48 0.59 -1.90 -4.67
CA LEU A 48 0.81 -2.71 -3.47
C LEU A 48 -0.50 -2.86 -2.71
N GLU A 49 -1.15 -1.73 -2.42
CA GLU A 49 -2.38 -1.67 -1.63
C GLU A 49 -3.27 -0.54 -2.13
N GLU A 50 -4.58 -0.75 -2.04
CA GLU A 50 -5.61 0.26 -2.26
C GLU A 50 -6.48 0.36 -1.01
N TYR A 51 -6.79 1.57 -0.58
CA TYR A 51 -7.60 1.80 0.62
C TYR A 51 -8.15 3.23 0.62
N LEU A 52 -9.14 3.47 1.47
CA LEU A 52 -9.59 4.82 1.80
C LEU A 52 -8.78 5.36 2.98
N ARG A 53 -8.25 6.58 2.88
CA ARG A 53 -7.45 7.22 3.93
C ARG A 53 -8.10 8.51 4.38
N CYS A 54 -8.15 8.75 5.68
CA CYS A 54 -8.45 10.08 6.19
C CYS A 54 -7.21 10.98 6.05
N PRO A 55 -7.30 12.17 5.43
CA PRO A 55 -6.15 13.07 5.31
C PRO A 55 -5.69 13.63 6.67
N ASP A 56 -6.60 13.72 7.65
CA ASP A 56 -6.33 14.40 8.92
C ASP A 56 -5.89 13.46 10.03
N CYS A 57 -6.64 12.38 10.32
CA CYS A 57 -6.27 11.41 11.37
C CYS A 57 -5.51 10.20 10.84
N THR A 58 -5.30 10.10 9.51
CA THR A 58 -4.55 9.03 8.84
C THR A 58 -5.13 7.62 8.93
N THR A 59 -6.28 7.46 9.60
CA THR A 59 -7.02 6.19 9.67
C THR A 59 -7.30 5.66 8.27
N ARG A 60 -7.17 4.34 8.14
CA ARG A 60 -7.30 3.61 6.88
C ARG A 60 -8.57 2.78 6.92
N TYR A 61 -9.25 2.69 5.80
CA TYR A 61 -10.51 1.97 5.68
C TYR A 61 -10.52 1.11 4.42
N GLU A 62 -11.15 -0.06 4.53
CA GLU A 62 -11.49 -0.90 3.40
C GLU A 62 -12.70 -0.33 2.65
N PHE A 63 -12.76 -0.59 1.36
CA PHE A 63 -13.84 -0.14 0.50
C PHE A 63 -14.26 -1.23 -0.47
N ASP A 64 -15.47 -1.09 -1.00
CA ASP A 64 -15.99 -1.90 -2.10
C ASP A 64 -16.68 -0.97 -3.11
N TYR A 65 -17.26 -1.54 -4.16
CA TYR A 65 -18.07 -0.83 -5.14
C TYR A 65 -19.53 -1.26 -5.03
N ASP A 66 -20.43 -0.28 -5.00
CA ASP A 66 -21.86 -0.58 -5.13
C ASP A 66 -22.23 -1.03 -6.56
N ASN A 67 -23.50 -1.37 -6.77
CA ASN A 67 -24.01 -1.84 -8.07
C ASN A 67 -23.92 -0.79 -9.21
N GLN A 68 -23.56 0.46 -8.91
CA GLN A 68 -23.33 1.53 -9.86
C GLN A 68 -21.83 1.82 -10.05
N GLY A 69 -20.94 1.02 -9.46
CA GLY A 69 -19.50 1.18 -9.53
C GLY A 69 -18.96 2.33 -8.68
N ARG A 70 -19.68 2.74 -7.63
CA ARG A 70 -19.26 3.82 -6.72
C ARG A 70 -18.68 3.25 -5.44
N ILE A 71 -17.63 3.91 -4.94
CA ILE A 71 -16.92 3.47 -3.74
C ILE A 71 -17.83 3.54 -2.51
N VAL A 72 -17.90 2.47 -1.73
CA VAL A 72 -18.60 2.43 -0.44
C VAL A 72 -17.66 1.96 0.67
N LEU A 73 -17.86 2.50 1.87
CA LEU A 73 -17.06 2.13 3.05
C LEU A 73 -17.44 0.73 3.53
N VAL A 74 -16.47 -0.14 3.74
CA VAL A 74 -16.68 -1.47 4.33
C VAL A 74 -16.40 -1.44 5.83
N GLY A 75 -15.23 -0.95 6.23
CA GLY A 75 -14.82 -0.90 7.63
C GLY A 75 -13.43 -0.32 7.83
N GLU A 76 -13.05 -0.07 9.08
CA GLU A 76 -11.70 0.41 9.44
C GLU A 76 -10.67 -0.73 9.35
N ILE A 77 -9.51 -0.44 8.77
CA ILE A 77 -8.35 -1.34 8.76
C ILE A 77 -7.61 -1.16 10.08
N ILE A 78 -7.85 -2.07 11.03
CA ILE A 78 -7.07 -2.13 12.26
C ILE A 78 -5.75 -2.81 11.93
N GLY A 79 -4.67 -2.02 11.90
CA GLY A 79 -3.33 -2.55 11.73
C GLY A 79 -2.98 -3.48 12.88
N HIS A 80 -3.17 -4.79 12.71
CA HIS A 80 -2.55 -5.76 13.59
C HIS A 80 -1.04 -5.68 13.36
N LEU A 81 -0.34 -4.97 14.23
CA LEU A 81 1.09 -5.14 14.42
C LEU A 81 1.32 -6.58 14.90
N ASN A 82 1.39 -7.54 13.98
CA ASN A 82 1.96 -8.86 14.26
C ASN A 82 3.48 -8.70 14.38
N GLY A 83 3.91 -8.08 15.47
CA GLY A 83 5.28 -8.10 15.94
C GLY A 83 5.43 -9.21 16.96
N SER A 84 6.31 -10.18 16.63
CA SER A 84 6.95 -11.16 17.53
C SER A 84 6.17 -12.46 17.75
N ASP A 85 6.51 -13.49 16.96
CA ASP A 85 6.77 -14.85 17.48
C ASP A 85 7.46 -15.70 16.38
N ASN A 86 8.66 -15.28 15.98
CA ASN A 86 9.64 -16.21 15.44
C ASN A 86 10.64 -16.53 16.56
N VAL A 87 10.19 -17.29 17.56
CA VAL A 87 11.11 -18.03 18.42
C VAL A 87 11.67 -19.17 17.57
N ASN A 88 12.79 -18.90 16.90
CA ASN A 88 13.69 -19.93 16.40
C ASN A 88 14.27 -20.67 17.60
N THR A 89 13.58 -21.69 18.10
CA THR A 89 14.23 -22.72 18.92
C THR A 89 14.96 -23.66 17.97
N VAL A 90 16.19 -23.29 17.62
CA VAL A 90 17.18 -24.25 17.12
C VAL A 90 17.44 -25.21 18.27
N LYS A 91 16.81 -26.40 18.24
CA LYS A 91 17.26 -27.52 19.05
C LYS A 91 18.52 -28.08 18.39
N THR A 92 19.66 -27.89 19.05
CA THR A 92 20.86 -28.72 18.87
C THR A 92 21.00 -29.57 20.12
#